data_AF-A0A975GSZ6-F1
#
_entry.id   AF-A0A975GSZ6-F1
#
_cell.length_a   1.000
_cell.length_b   1.000
_cell.length_c   1.000
_cell.angle_alpha   90.00
_cell.angle_beta   90.00
_cell.angle_gamma   90.00
#
_symmetry.space_group_name_H-M   'P 1'
#
loop_
_entity.id
_entity.type
_entity.pdbx_description
1 polymer ?
#
loop_
_entity_poly.entity_id
_entity_poly.type
_entity_poly.pdbx_seq_one_letter_code
_entity_poly.pdbx_strand_id
1 'polypeptide(L)'
;MKNNNLEEMEMENKMTRGKKRITWMLALLWLVSVICGADILNAEAAVNGSFHLVGVGPGDAELLTSRALDVIRGADIVFCNAKKQEKLSALVDFKGKQVLDGYNVLFRYYGKDCAQVPADKKSWHGMTCEEFHKKQAEFAKLVRQAVKEGKHVAMLSSGDPTIYGPDIWAVKELHDLDPVVVPGLSAFNAANAVLKVSLGEVILTAPFKHKDSKDTLEKLTGHDRATLVIFMPRDMKELFTRLSAVHPADMPAAIVSNAGMAGREKMVRGTVGGLAANLPDMDFRRSIVYVGKALEHAQFEAKPSPENAGKGKFYLVGLGPGDPDIATLKALKIIESADLIFVHKRLGKKFEKYLAGKNVIHGYHRLFPFYGKKCADVTPKDQARERMSCEEYHKKQAEFAAIARKAVAEGKTVAMLDSGDPLVYGPCSWSLTELNDLNTEVVPGVSCFNAANAALRAGVTEGKNSHSVILASGWSVEEMAAHQSTMVLFTMRTDFKKFIDGLSKHYPADTPVAIVFKAGYAKEEKVMHGNLGTILSDMSKDKLPFEYLLYVGDFLNHSADRLKN
;
A
#
# COMPACT_ATOMS: atom_id res chain seq x y z
N MET A 1 -81.23 29.80 -25.15
CA MET A 1 -80.39 30.55 -24.18
C MET A 1 -80.21 29.71 -22.93
N LYS A 2 -79.04 29.06 -22.79
CA LYS A 2 -78.48 28.51 -21.53
C LYS A 2 -77.30 27.62 -21.95
N ASN A 3 -76.10 28.20 -21.99
CA ASN A 3 -74.81 27.51 -21.92
C ASN A 3 -73.66 28.52 -21.83
N ASN A 4 -73.71 29.45 -20.87
CA ASN A 4 -72.60 30.37 -20.59
C ASN A 4 -72.28 30.56 -19.09
N ASN A 5 -72.88 29.78 -18.17
CA ASN A 5 -72.71 29.99 -16.72
C ASN A 5 -71.93 28.86 -16.00
N LEU A 6 -71.28 27.94 -16.72
CA LEU A 6 -70.50 26.85 -16.09
C LEU A 6 -68.97 27.08 -16.13
N GLU A 7 -68.46 27.86 -17.08
CA GLU A 7 -67.00 28.10 -17.20
C GLU A 7 -66.47 29.21 -16.28
N GLU A 8 -67.27 30.22 -15.94
CA GLU A 8 -66.85 31.27 -15.00
C GLU A 8 -66.76 30.78 -13.55
N MET A 9 -67.62 29.83 -13.16
CA MET A 9 -67.67 29.33 -11.78
C MET A 9 -66.52 28.35 -11.45
N GLU A 10 -65.94 27.68 -12.46
CA GLU A 10 -64.75 26.82 -12.29
C GLU A 10 -63.44 27.62 -12.26
N MET A 11 -63.36 28.79 -12.89
CA MET A 11 -62.18 29.64 -12.86
C MET A 11 -61.99 30.36 -11.51
N GLU A 12 -63.07 30.84 -10.88
CA GLU A 12 -63.00 31.50 -9.57
C GLU A 12 -62.57 30.56 -8.44
N ASN A 13 -62.95 29.28 -8.52
CA ASN A 13 -62.59 28.26 -7.53
C ASN A 13 -61.11 27.80 -7.65
N LYS A 14 -60.52 27.90 -8.85
CA LYS A 14 -59.08 27.64 -9.07
C LYS A 14 -58.20 28.79 -8.58
N MET A 15 -58.62 30.05 -8.74
CA MET A 15 -57.86 31.22 -8.27
C MET A 15 -57.83 31.35 -6.75
N THR A 16 -58.92 31.02 -6.05
CA THR A 16 -58.99 31.07 -4.58
C THR A 16 -58.17 29.95 -3.90
N ARG A 17 -58.07 28.77 -4.51
CA ARG A 17 -57.16 27.69 -4.04
C ARG A 17 -55.68 27.99 -4.28
N GLY A 18 -55.34 28.68 -5.37
CA GLY A 18 -53.97 29.12 -5.68
C GLY A 18 -53.44 30.18 -4.70
N LYS A 19 -54.27 31.19 -4.38
CA LYS A 19 -53.89 32.24 -3.43
C LYS A 19 -53.66 31.70 -2.02
N LYS A 20 -54.51 30.80 -1.51
CA LYS A 20 -54.30 30.18 -0.18
C LYS A 20 -53.00 29.36 -0.11
N ARG A 21 -52.63 28.61 -1.15
CA ARG A 21 -51.36 27.84 -1.16
C ARG A 21 -50.12 28.73 -1.13
N ILE A 22 -50.16 29.89 -1.79
CA ILE A 22 -49.03 30.84 -1.80
C ILE A 22 -48.88 31.54 -0.44
N THR A 23 -49.99 31.87 0.23
CA THR A 23 -49.94 32.46 1.59
C THR A 23 -49.40 31.47 2.63
N TRP A 24 -49.72 30.18 2.51
CA TRP A 24 -49.16 29.14 3.39
C TRP A 24 -47.68 28.84 3.10
N MET A 25 -47.22 28.90 1.84
CA MET A 25 -45.79 28.78 1.51
C MET A 25 -44.96 29.97 1.98
N LEU A 26 -45.47 31.20 1.88
CA LEU A 26 -44.77 32.40 2.35
C LEU A 26 -44.71 32.46 3.89
N ALA A 27 -45.75 31.99 4.59
CA ALA A 27 -45.73 31.87 6.06
C ALA A 27 -44.75 30.78 6.55
N LEU A 28 -44.60 29.67 5.80
CA LEU A 28 -43.60 28.64 6.10
C LEU A 28 -42.16 29.14 5.85
N LEU A 29 -41.96 29.90 4.77
CA LEU A 29 -40.66 30.53 4.47
C LEU A 29 -40.27 31.56 5.54
N TRP A 30 -41.23 32.29 6.10
CA TRP A 30 -40.97 33.24 7.19
C TRP A 30 -40.65 32.54 8.52
N LEU A 31 -41.33 31.43 8.84
CA LEU A 31 -41.04 30.62 10.03
C LEU A 31 -39.68 29.91 9.95
N VAL A 32 -39.26 29.47 8.75
CA VAL A 32 -37.93 28.89 8.54
C VAL A 32 -36.82 29.94 8.68
N SER A 33 -37.05 31.19 8.22
CA SER A 33 -36.07 32.28 8.42
C SER A 33 -35.96 32.79 9.85
N VAL A 34 -36.98 32.62 10.71
CA VAL A 34 -36.92 33.00 12.13
C VAL A 34 -36.27 31.90 12.98
N ILE A 35 -36.30 30.63 12.54
CA ILE A 35 -35.58 29.52 13.18
C ILE A 35 -34.11 29.43 12.69
N CYS A 36 -33.78 30.00 11.52
CA CYS A 36 -32.40 30.11 11.01
C CYS A 36 -31.64 31.37 11.46
N GLY A 37 -32.19 32.19 12.36
CA GLY A 37 -31.64 33.49 12.74
C GLY A 37 -30.82 33.55 14.04
N ALA A 38 -30.54 32.43 14.70
CA ALA A 38 -29.92 32.43 16.04
C ALA A 38 -28.58 31.68 16.19
N ASP A 39 -28.02 31.10 15.11
CA ASP A 39 -26.70 30.45 15.12
C ASP A 39 -25.72 31.08 14.12
N ILE A 40 -25.78 32.42 13.97
CA ILE A 40 -24.71 33.19 13.34
C ILE A 40 -23.96 33.95 14.44
N LEU A 41 -23.36 33.19 15.35
CA LEU A 41 -22.33 33.68 16.26
C LEU A 41 -21.18 32.66 16.23
N ASN A 42 -20.02 33.13 15.75
CA ASN A 42 -18.73 32.43 15.69
C ASN A 42 -18.66 31.14 14.87
N ALA A 43 -18.76 31.27 13.55
CA ALA A 43 -17.87 30.48 12.69
C ALA A 43 -16.53 31.23 12.60
N GLU A 44 -15.72 31.16 13.67
CA GLU A 44 -14.27 31.16 13.44
C GLU A 44 -14.04 30.02 12.45
N ALA A 45 -13.44 30.30 11.29
CA ALA A 45 -12.98 29.25 10.41
C ALA A 45 -12.09 28.35 11.26
N ALA A 46 -12.58 27.17 11.65
CA ALA A 46 -11.86 26.28 12.53
C ALA A 46 -10.52 25.99 11.87
N VAL A 47 -9.45 26.60 12.40
CA VAL A 47 -8.08 26.33 11.99
C VAL A 47 -7.80 24.94 12.49
N ASN A 48 -8.13 23.95 11.67
CA ASN A 48 -8.01 22.55 12.06
C ASN A 48 -6.54 22.17 11.91
N GLY A 49 -5.81 22.21 13.03
CA GLY A 49 -4.53 21.56 13.12
C GLY A 49 -4.68 20.07 12.80
N SER A 50 -3.57 19.39 12.50
CA SER A 50 -3.62 18.00 12.05
C SER A 50 -2.39 17.22 12.49
N PHE A 51 -2.55 15.93 12.72
CA PHE A 51 -1.42 15.02 12.93
C PHE A 51 -1.31 14.00 11.79
N HIS A 52 -0.13 13.94 11.19
CA HIS A 52 0.20 13.00 10.12
C HIS A 52 1.35 12.07 10.51
N LEU A 53 1.17 10.76 10.35
CA LEU A 53 2.26 9.78 10.37
C LEU A 53 2.71 9.51 8.94
N VAL A 54 3.94 9.90 8.60
CA VAL A 54 4.41 9.98 7.21
C VAL A 54 5.49 8.93 6.93
N GLY A 55 5.22 7.99 6.03
CA GLY A 55 6.22 7.05 5.51
C GLY A 55 7.20 7.71 4.55
N VAL A 56 8.48 7.79 4.93
CA VAL A 56 9.52 8.45 4.09
C VAL A 56 10.32 7.50 3.19
N GLY A 57 9.86 6.25 3.07
CA GLY A 57 10.49 5.24 2.23
C GLY A 57 11.72 4.57 2.88
N PRO A 58 12.23 3.47 2.30
CA PRO A 58 13.21 2.61 2.97
C PRO A 58 14.66 3.09 2.80
N GLY A 59 14.91 3.97 1.83
CA GLY A 59 16.27 4.27 1.39
C GLY A 59 16.46 5.70 0.95
N ASP A 60 16.45 6.00 -0.35
CA ASP A 60 16.76 7.33 -0.88
C ASP A 60 15.61 8.33 -0.74
N ALA A 61 15.94 9.62 -0.89
CA ALA A 61 14.96 10.70 -0.82
C ALA A 61 14.02 10.71 -2.04
N GLU A 62 14.46 10.21 -3.20
CA GLU A 62 13.64 10.16 -4.42
C GLU A 62 12.53 9.10 -4.36
N LEU A 63 12.63 8.15 -3.41
CA LEU A 63 11.57 7.17 -3.14
C LEU A 63 10.45 7.73 -2.25
N LEU A 64 10.56 9.00 -1.82
CA LEU A 64 9.47 9.73 -1.18
C LEU A 64 8.32 9.93 -2.19
N THR A 65 7.08 9.87 -1.72
CA THR A 65 5.91 10.23 -2.53
C THR A 65 5.72 11.74 -2.56
N SER A 66 5.09 12.28 -3.62
CA SER A 66 4.75 13.71 -3.65
C SER A 66 3.86 14.10 -2.47
N ARG A 67 2.89 13.24 -2.11
CA ARG A 67 2.00 13.42 -0.96
C ARG A 67 2.79 13.55 0.35
N ALA A 68 3.74 12.66 0.59
CA ALA A 68 4.59 12.74 1.78
C ALA A 68 5.41 14.03 1.79
N LEU A 69 5.97 14.44 0.65
CA LEU A 69 6.71 15.68 0.52
C LEU A 69 5.84 16.90 0.85
N ASP A 70 4.62 16.96 0.33
CA ASP A 70 3.69 18.06 0.53
C ASP A 70 3.26 18.16 2.00
N VAL A 71 2.97 17.04 2.66
CA VAL A 71 2.66 17.01 4.10
C VAL A 71 3.84 17.52 4.94
N ILE A 72 5.07 17.11 4.63
CA ILE A 72 6.25 17.55 5.38
C ILE A 72 6.52 19.05 5.16
N ARG A 73 6.32 19.55 3.93
CA ARG A 73 6.46 20.98 3.61
C ARG A 73 5.37 21.82 4.28
N GLY A 74 4.16 21.30 4.41
CA GLY A 74 3.05 21.98 5.10
C GLY A 74 3.10 21.91 6.62
N ALA A 75 3.94 21.06 7.22
CA ALA A 75 4.01 20.90 8.66
C ALA A 75 4.76 22.05 9.36
N ASP A 76 4.21 22.53 10.47
CA ASP A 76 4.85 23.48 11.39
C ASP A 76 5.82 22.76 12.33
N ILE A 77 5.45 21.55 12.76
CA ILE A 77 6.24 20.71 13.66
C ILE A 77 6.56 19.39 12.97
N VAL A 78 7.84 19.01 12.95
CA VAL A 78 8.31 17.75 12.35
C VAL A 78 9.08 16.93 13.38
N PHE A 79 8.55 15.75 13.71
CA PHE A 79 9.23 14.76 14.54
C PHE A 79 10.10 13.86 13.66
N CYS A 80 11.42 14.08 13.70
CA CYS A 80 12.40 13.27 12.97
C CYS A 80 13.78 13.36 13.62
N ASN A 81 14.66 12.40 13.30
CA ASN A 81 16.06 12.47 13.75
C ASN A 81 16.93 13.25 12.78
N ALA A 82 18.11 13.67 13.26
CA ALA A 82 19.09 14.43 12.47
C ALA A 82 19.40 13.76 11.11
N LYS A 83 19.52 12.43 11.07
CA LYS A 83 19.79 11.68 9.84
C LYS A 83 18.67 11.78 8.81
N LYS A 84 17.40 11.70 9.25
CA LYS A 84 16.22 11.88 8.38
C LYS A 84 16.15 13.33 7.89
N GLN A 85 16.42 14.30 8.77
CA GLN A 85 16.45 15.71 8.43
C GLN A 85 17.51 16.01 7.35
N GLU A 86 18.75 15.56 7.56
CA GLU A 86 19.85 15.70 6.59
C GLU A 86 19.47 15.10 5.23
N LYS A 87 18.95 13.86 5.23
CA LYS A 87 18.50 13.17 4.01
C LYS A 87 17.44 13.97 3.24
N LEU A 88 16.55 14.68 3.93
CA LEU A 88 15.43 15.41 3.33
C LEU A 88 15.74 16.89 3.06
N SER A 89 16.89 17.40 3.51
CA SER A 89 17.25 18.82 3.43
C SER A 89 17.29 19.38 1.99
N ALA A 90 17.55 18.54 0.99
CA ALA A 90 17.51 18.92 -0.42
C ALA A 90 16.08 19.08 -0.98
N LEU A 91 15.07 18.55 -0.29
CA LEU A 91 13.67 18.55 -0.73
C LEU A 91 12.77 19.43 0.15
N VAL A 92 13.14 19.61 1.42
CA VAL A 92 12.36 20.30 2.44
C VAL A 92 13.24 21.37 3.09
N ASP A 93 12.76 22.61 3.05
CA ASP A 93 13.30 23.66 3.89
C ASP A 93 12.75 23.48 5.32
N PHE A 94 13.64 23.20 6.26
CA PHE A 94 13.30 23.07 7.67
C PHE A 94 13.39 24.42 8.42
N LYS A 95 13.85 25.49 7.76
CA LYS A 95 13.89 26.82 8.36
C LYS A 95 12.47 27.28 8.71
N GLY A 96 12.28 27.74 9.94
CA GLY A 96 10.97 28.15 10.45
C GLY A 96 10.06 26.99 10.91
N LYS A 97 10.50 25.74 10.77
CA LYS A 97 9.81 24.58 11.34
C LYS A 97 10.38 24.23 12.71
N GLN A 98 9.53 23.77 13.63
CA GLN A 98 9.99 23.16 14.87
C GLN A 98 10.34 21.69 14.62
N VAL A 99 11.64 21.36 14.60
CA VAL A 99 12.11 19.98 14.42
C VAL A 99 12.42 19.35 15.78
N LEU A 100 11.77 18.23 16.08
CA LEU A 100 11.88 17.55 17.37
C LEU A 100 12.45 16.13 17.19
N ASP A 101 13.63 15.88 17.75
CA ASP A 101 14.24 14.55 17.82
C ASP A 101 13.94 13.85 19.16
N GLY A 102 14.27 12.57 19.26
CA GLY A 102 14.15 11.76 20.48
C GLY A 102 12.82 11.02 20.61
N TYR A 103 11.84 11.30 19.76
CA TYR A 103 10.52 10.64 19.79
C TYR A 103 10.37 9.50 18.77
N ASN A 104 11.44 9.19 18.03
CA ASN A 104 11.48 8.02 17.16
C ASN A 104 11.48 6.75 18.02
N VAL A 105 10.75 5.71 17.60
CA VAL A 105 10.85 4.36 18.19
C VAL A 105 10.42 4.28 19.67
N LEU A 106 9.32 4.93 20.03
CA LEU A 106 8.76 4.89 21.39
C LEU A 106 7.81 3.71 21.66
N PHE A 107 7.60 2.79 20.72
CA PHE A 107 6.62 1.70 20.87
C PHE A 107 6.95 0.66 21.96
N ARG A 108 8.21 0.51 22.38
CA ARG A 108 8.74 -0.68 23.09
C ARG A 108 7.96 -1.12 24.34
N TYR A 109 7.30 -0.20 25.03
CA TYR A 109 6.46 -0.47 26.21
C TYR A 109 5.06 0.14 26.14
N TYR A 110 4.64 0.60 24.95
CA TYR A 110 3.31 1.16 24.76
C TYR A 110 2.23 0.14 25.16
N GLY A 111 1.27 0.57 25.99
CA GLY A 111 0.17 -0.27 26.48
C GLY A 111 0.57 -1.39 27.45
N LYS A 112 1.83 -1.44 27.92
CA LYS A 112 2.28 -2.45 28.89
C LYS A 112 2.32 -1.87 30.29
N ASP A 113 1.95 -2.68 31.28
CA ASP A 113 2.18 -2.37 32.70
C ASP A 113 3.65 -2.64 33.07
N CYS A 114 4.38 -1.59 33.48
CA CYS A 114 5.79 -1.69 33.88
C CYS A 114 6.02 -2.59 35.10
N ALA A 115 5.00 -2.79 35.96
CA ALA A 115 5.07 -3.74 37.07
C ALA A 115 5.17 -5.19 36.57
N GLN A 116 4.59 -5.49 35.40
CA GLN A 116 4.58 -6.82 34.79
C GLN A 116 5.77 -7.06 33.83
N VAL A 117 6.59 -6.04 33.57
CA VAL A 117 7.79 -6.18 32.73
C VAL A 117 8.90 -6.88 33.53
N PRO A 118 9.48 -7.99 33.02
CA PRO A 118 10.60 -8.68 33.66
C PRO A 118 11.78 -7.74 33.93
N ALA A 119 12.44 -7.88 35.09
CA ALA A 119 13.50 -6.97 35.54
C ALA A 119 14.64 -6.80 34.52
N ASP A 120 15.06 -7.88 33.85
CA ASP A 120 16.07 -7.91 32.79
C ASP A 120 15.64 -7.20 31.50
N LYS A 121 14.35 -6.88 31.36
CA LYS A 121 13.74 -6.22 30.20
C LYS A 121 13.05 -4.92 30.58
N LYS A 122 13.28 -4.37 31.78
CA LYS A 122 12.73 -3.08 32.19
C LYS A 122 13.42 -1.89 31.54
N SER A 123 14.59 -2.08 30.93
CA SER A 123 15.29 -1.04 30.18
C SER A 123 15.55 -1.44 28.73
N TRP A 124 15.54 -0.45 27.83
CA TRP A 124 15.90 -0.62 26.43
C TRP A 124 16.48 0.68 25.88
N HIS A 125 17.61 0.60 25.17
CA HIS A 125 18.39 1.77 24.70
C HIS A 125 18.65 2.83 25.78
N GLY A 126 18.93 2.38 27.01
CA GLY A 126 19.28 3.28 28.12
C GLY A 126 18.08 3.99 28.76
N MET A 127 16.83 3.67 28.39
CA MET A 127 15.63 4.17 29.04
C MET A 127 14.85 3.05 29.75
N THR A 128 14.31 3.33 30.93
CA THR A 128 13.40 2.41 31.66
C THR A 128 11.98 2.43 31.07
N CYS A 129 11.18 1.42 31.40
CA CYS A 129 9.77 1.35 31.03
C CYS A 129 8.99 2.62 31.43
N GLU A 130 9.22 3.11 32.65
CA GLU A 130 8.60 4.33 33.18
C GLU A 130 9.06 5.58 32.41
N GLU A 131 10.33 5.66 32.02
CA GLU A 131 10.85 6.75 31.18
C GLU A 131 10.24 6.72 29.77
N PHE A 132 10.00 5.54 29.21
CA PHE A 132 9.26 5.40 27.95
C PHE A 132 7.83 5.94 28.07
N HIS A 133 7.09 5.54 29.12
CA HIS A 133 5.73 6.05 29.35
C HIS A 133 5.70 7.57 29.53
N LYS A 134 6.66 8.12 30.30
CA LYS A 134 6.78 9.58 30.46
C LYS A 134 6.98 10.28 29.11
N LYS A 135 7.85 9.75 28.25
CA LYS A 135 8.15 10.33 26.94
C LYS A 135 7.00 10.16 25.94
N GLN A 136 6.27 9.06 26.00
CA GLN A 136 5.04 8.85 25.23
C GLN A 136 3.96 9.86 25.62
N ALA A 137 3.74 10.07 26.92
CA ALA A 137 2.78 11.05 27.43
C ALA A 137 3.18 12.49 27.07
N GLU A 138 4.47 12.80 27.15
CA GLU A 138 5.02 14.08 26.71
C GLU A 138 4.78 14.32 25.22
N PHE A 139 5.12 13.35 24.37
CA PHE A 139 4.82 13.39 22.94
C PHE A 139 3.34 13.67 22.68
N ALA A 140 2.46 12.89 23.30
CA ALA A 140 1.04 12.99 23.06
C ALA A 140 0.48 14.37 23.48
N LYS A 141 0.95 14.90 24.62
CA LYS A 141 0.61 16.25 25.09
C LYS A 141 1.07 17.33 24.10
N LEU A 142 2.31 17.24 23.61
CA LEU A 142 2.86 18.21 22.64
C LEU A 142 2.03 18.22 21.35
N VAL A 143 1.72 17.04 20.81
CA VAL A 143 0.94 16.94 19.56
C VAL A 143 -0.48 17.47 19.74
N ARG A 144 -1.19 17.05 20.80
CA ARG A 144 -2.55 17.55 21.10
C ARG A 144 -2.59 19.07 21.25
N GLN A 145 -1.61 19.64 21.95
CA GLN A 145 -1.52 21.09 22.13
C GLN A 145 -1.26 21.80 20.80
N ALA A 146 -0.34 21.31 19.98
CA ALA A 146 -0.05 21.89 18.68
C ALA A 146 -1.26 21.84 17.74
N VAL A 147 -1.97 20.71 17.69
CA VAL A 147 -3.19 20.56 16.89
C VAL A 147 -4.29 21.50 17.38
N LYS A 148 -4.46 21.65 18.70
CA LYS A 148 -5.39 22.62 19.29
C LYS A 148 -5.05 24.08 18.94
N GLU A 149 -3.77 24.40 18.78
CA GLU A 149 -3.28 25.70 18.33
C GLU A 149 -3.40 25.91 16.80
N GLY A 150 -3.99 24.94 16.08
CA GLY A 150 -4.14 25.01 14.63
C GLY A 150 -2.90 24.61 13.83
N LYS A 151 -1.87 24.04 14.47
CA LYS A 151 -0.62 23.64 13.81
C LYS A 151 -0.74 22.28 13.11
N HIS A 152 -0.01 22.14 12.01
CA HIS A 152 0.16 20.89 11.30
C HIS A 152 1.42 20.17 11.79
N VAL A 153 1.24 18.93 12.24
CA VAL A 153 2.28 18.11 12.84
C VAL A 153 2.54 16.88 11.97
N ALA A 154 3.81 16.62 11.65
CA ALA A 154 4.24 15.43 10.92
C ALA A 154 5.24 14.60 11.75
N MET A 155 4.95 13.31 11.92
CA MET A 155 5.91 12.34 12.45
C MET A 155 6.45 11.48 11.32
N LEU A 156 7.77 11.44 11.14
CA LEU A 156 8.39 10.74 10.03
C LEU A 156 8.74 9.30 10.41
N SER A 157 8.17 8.32 9.71
CA SER A 157 8.50 6.91 9.87
C SER A 157 9.42 6.41 8.75
N SER A 158 10.38 5.55 9.09
CA SER A 158 11.26 4.93 8.10
C SER A 158 10.49 3.84 7.34
N GLY A 159 10.53 3.85 6.01
CA GLY A 159 9.75 2.90 5.21
C GLY A 159 8.27 3.24 5.18
N ASP A 160 7.45 2.19 5.19
CA ASP A 160 5.99 2.28 5.33
C ASP A 160 5.61 2.16 6.81
N PRO A 161 4.80 3.07 7.39
CA PRO A 161 4.50 3.04 8.83
C PRO A 161 3.65 1.83 9.26
N THR A 162 3.02 1.12 8.33
CA THR A 162 2.04 0.07 8.63
C THR A 162 2.61 -1.35 8.52
N ILE A 163 3.80 -1.50 7.92
CA ILE A 163 4.47 -2.79 7.73
C ILE A 163 5.70 -2.83 8.64
N TYR A 164 5.57 -3.47 9.82
CA TYR A 164 6.59 -3.45 10.88
C TYR A 164 7.05 -2.05 11.32
N GLY A 165 6.24 -1.02 11.05
CA GLY A 165 6.57 0.36 11.39
C GLY A 165 6.50 0.60 12.90
N PRO A 166 7.60 1.02 13.55
CA PRO A 166 7.62 1.21 15.01
C PRO A 166 6.86 2.45 15.46
N ASP A 167 6.41 3.31 14.55
CA ASP A 167 5.78 4.60 14.88
C ASP A 167 4.24 4.52 14.84
N ILE A 168 3.67 3.39 14.45
CA ILE A 168 2.22 3.17 14.34
C ILE A 168 1.48 3.29 15.69
N TRP A 169 2.19 3.10 16.81
CA TRP A 169 1.63 3.30 18.15
C TRP A 169 1.10 4.73 18.33
N ALA A 170 1.70 5.74 17.68
CA ALA A 170 1.27 7.13 17.78
C ALA A 170 -0.13 7.34 17.22
N VAL A 171 -0.54 6.56 16.21
CA VAL A 171 -1.90 6.57 15.64
C VAL A 171 -2.92 6.03 16.64
N LYS A 172 -2.53 5.06 17.47
CA LYS A 172 -3.37 4.51 18.54
C LYS A 172 -3.50 5.52 19.68
N GLU A 173 -2.37 6.10 20.09
CA GLU A 173 -2.31 7.08 21.17
C GLU A 173 -3.13 8.34 20.83
N LEU A 174 -3.01 8.83 19.61
CA LEU A 174 -3.61 10.10 19.16
C LEU A 174 -4.86 9.88 18.31
N HIS A 175 -5.59 8.79 18.54
CA HIS A 175 -6.81 8.47 17.78
C HIS A 175 -7.88 9.58 17.88
N ASP A 176 -7.90 10.31 19.00
CA ASP A 176 -8.76 11.47 19.26
C ASP A 176 -8.54 12.62 18.27
N LEU A 177 -7.39 12.67 17.58
CA LEU A 177 -7.05 13.70 16.62
C LEU A 177 -7.35 13.33 15.16
N ASP A 178 -8.05 12.21 14.93
CA ASP A 178 -8.31 11.65 13.59
C ASP A 178 -7.03 11.57 12.71
N PRO A 179 -6.00 10.85 13.18
CA PRO A 179 -4.66 10.92 12.60
C PRO A 179 -4.63 10.37 11.18
N VAL A 180 -3.92 11.04 10.27
CA VAL A 180 -3.76 10.59 8.88
C VAL A 180 -2.44 9.82 8.73
N VAL A 181 -2.50 8.63 8.14
CA VAL A 181 -1.29 7.89 7.76
C VAL A 181 -1.02 8.14 6.28
N VAL A 182 0.17 8.65 5.97
CA VAL A 182 0.64 8.78 4.58
C VAL A 182 1.46 7.54 4.24
N PRO A 183 1.02 6.70 3.28
CA PRO A 183 1.73 5.47 2.93
C PRO A 183 3.10 5.79 2.33
N GLY A 184 4.06 4.92 2.61
CA GLY A 184 5.41 4.99 2.07
C GLY A 184 5.76 3.72 1.29
N LEU A 185 6.91 3.73 0.63
CA LEU A 185 7.50 2.48 0.16
C LEU A 185 8.06 1.70 1.35
N SER A 186 7.82 0.38 1.39
CA SER A 186 8.51 -0.52 2.31
C SER A 186 9.81 -1.04 1.70
N ALA A 187 10.69 -1.58 2.54
CA ALA A 187 11.84 -2.35 2.07
C ALA A 187 11.42 -3.53 1.18
N PHE A 188 10.20 -4.05 1.36
CA PHE A 188 9.61 -5.07 0.47
C PHE A 188 9.46 -4.58 -0.97
N ASN A 189 8.83 -3.41 -1.19
CA ASN A 189 8.67 -2.84 -2.54
C ASN A 189 10.04 -2.60 -3.19
N ALA A 190 10.96 -1.99 -2.45
CA ALA A 190 12.29 -1.68 -2.95
C ALA A 190 13.11 -2.94 -3.24
N ALA A 191 13.02 -3.98 -2.41
CA ALA A 191 13.75 -5.23 -2.62
C ALA A 191 13.21 -6.03 -3.80
N ASN A 192 11.89 -6.01 -4.04
CA ASN A 192 11.32 -6.58 -5.27
C ASN A 192 11.92 -5.88 -6.50
N ALA A 193 12.01 -4.54 -6.48
CA ALA A 193 12.59 -3.76 -7.58
C ALA A 193 14.07 -4.07 -7.83
N VAL A 194 14.85 -4.29 -6.76
CA VAL A 194 16.24 -4.78 -6.87
C VAL A 194 16.27 -6.16 -7.50
N LEU A 195 15.47 -7.11 -6.99
CA LEU A 195 15.42 -8.48 -7.53
C LEU A 195 14.85 -8.56 -8.96
N LYS A 196 14.09 -7.53 -9.38
CA LYS A 196 13.28 -7.52 -10.61
C LYS A 196 12.40 -8.77 -10.71
N VAL A 197 11.76 -9.14 -9.60
CA VAL A 197 10.92 -10.33 -9.49
C VAL A 197 9.48 -9.93 -9.21
N SER A 198 8.55 -10.40 -10.04
CA SER A 198 7.12 -10.22 -9.80
C SER A 198 6.63 -11.27 -8.82
N LEU A 199 5.90 -10.84 -7.80
CA LEU A 199 5.32 -11.74 -6.81
C LEU A 199 3.80 -11.83 -6.96
N GLY A 200 3.31 -13.06 -6.86
CA GLY A 200 1.89 -13.36 -6.68
C GLY A 200 1.58 -13.51 -5.19
N GLU A 201 1.39 -14.75 -4.76
CA GLU A 201 1.18 -15.09 -3.35
C GLU A 201 2.44 -14.77 -2.52
N VAL A 202 2.28 -14.04 -1.42
CA VAL A 202 3.40 -13.61 -0.57
C VAL A 202 3.07 -13.84 0.90
N ILE A 203 4.03 -14.35 1.65
CA ILE A 203 3.97 -14.38 3.12
C ILE A 203 5.05 -13.44 3.64
N LEU A 204 4.65 -12.30 4.20
CA LEU A 204 5.54 -11.39 4.91
C LEU A 204 5.65 -11.86 6.36
N THR A 205 6.87 -12.04 6.85
CA THR A 205 7.11 -12.45 8.24
C THR A 205 8.39 -11.83 8.79
N ALA A 206 8.59 -11.97 10.11
CA ALA A 206 9.84 -11.65 10.79
C ALA A 206 10.06 -12.70 11.90
N PRO A 207 11.31 -13.14 12.15
CA PRO A 207 11.62 -14.17 13.16
C PRO A 207 11.59 -13.58 14.58
N PHE A 208 10.46 -12.96 14.94
CA PHE A 208 10.22 -12.37 16.24
C PHE A 208 9.75 -13.45 17.21
N LYS A 209 10.62 -13.79 18.16
CA LYS A 209 10.33 -14.73 19.23
C LYS A 209 9.38 -14.04 20.24
N HIS A 210 8.22 -14.65 20.51
CA HIS A 210 7.44 -14.30 21.70
C HIS A 210 8.10 -14.94 22.95
N LYS A 211 7.80 -14.39 24.13
CA LYS A 211 8.32 -14.95 25.38
C LYS A 211 7.82 -16.40 25.51
N ASP A 212 8.73 -17.34 25.75
CA ASP A 212 8.48 -18.77 25.95
C ASP A 212 7.91 -19.54 24.74
N SER A 213 7.89 -18.96 23.53
CA SER A 213 7.49 -19.66 22.30
C SER A 213 8.48 -19.45 21.15
N LYS A 214 8.59 -20.48 20.29
CA LYS A 214 9.24 -20.34 18.99
C LYS A 214 8.38 -19.42 18.12
N ASP A 215 9.01 -18.63 17.26
CA ASP A 215 8.27 -17.92 16.21
C ASP A 215 7.59 -18.92 15.24
N THR A 216 6.81 -18.41 14.29
CA THR A 216 5.99 -19.25 13.39
C THR A 216 6.63 -19.54 12.04
N LEU A 217 7.92 -19.22 11.85
CA LEU A 217 8.57 -19.29 10.54
C LEU A 217 8.37 -20.63 9.83
N GLU A 218 8.68 -21.74 10.51
CA GLU A 218 8.56 -23.09 9.93
C GLU A 218 7.12 -23.45 9.57
N LYS A 219 6.15 -22.95 10.34
CA LYS A 219 4.72 -23.21 10.11
C LYS A 219 4.20 -22.53 8.86
N LEU A 220 4.81 -21.41 8.46
CA LEU A 220 4.42 -20.62 7.29
C LEU A 220 5.04 -21.13 5.97
N THR A 221 5.71 -22.29 6.01
CA THR A 221 6.35 -22.92 4.85
C THR A 221 5.45 -23.99 4.22
N GLY A 222 5.91 -24.61 3.13
CA GLY A 222 5.15 -25.68 2.45
C GLY A 222 4.19 -25.18 1.37
N HIS A 223 4.18 -23.88 1.07
CA HIS A 223 3.33 -23.28 0.05
C HIS A 223 4.12 -23.00 -1.23
N ASP A 224 4.08 -23.94 -2.17
CA ASP A 224 4.83 -23.87 -3.44
C ASP A 224 4.58 -22.59 -4.25
N ARG A 225 3.39 -22.02 -4.14
CA ARG A 225 2.99 -20.80 -4.86
C ARG A 225 3.39 -19.52 -4.15
N ALA A 226 3.60 -19.57 -2.84
CA ALA A 226 3.90 -18.39 -2.06
C ALA A 226 5.39 -18.15 -1.94
N THR A 227 5.78 -16.88 -2.05
CA THR A 227 7.13 -16.46 -1.72
C THR A 227 7.15 -15.99 -0.27
N LEU A 228 7.99 -16.63 0.54
CA LEU A 228 8.25 -16.21 1.90
C LEU A 228 9.24 -15.05 1.90
N VAL A 229 8.86 -13.94 2.53
CA VAL A 229 9.63 -12.71 2.62
C VAL A 229 9.85 -12.37 4.09
N ILE A 230 11.11 -12.41 4.50
CA ILE A 230 11.51 -12.37 5.90
C ILE A 230 12.20 -11.04 6.18
N PHE A 231 11.52 -10.19 6.94
CA PHE A 231 12.04 -8.93 7.44
C PHE A 231 12.93 -9.17 8.65
N MET A 232 13.96 -8.33 8.78
CA MET A 232 14.79 -8.24 9.98
C MET A 232 15.25 -9.62 10.49
N PRO A 233 16.02 -10.37 9.67
CA PRO A 233 16.37 -11.76 9.97
C PRO A 233 17.15 -11.95 11.29
N ARG A 234 17.76 -10.88 11.84
CA ARG A 234 18.58 -10.81 13.07
C ARG A 234 19.85 -11.65 13.02
N ASP A 235 19.72 -12.96 12.84
CA ASP A 235 20.81 -13.92 12.71
C ASP A 235 20.62 -14.72 11.42
N MET A 236 21.44 -14.44 10.41
CA MET A 236 21.34 -15.07 9.10
C MET A 236 21.71 -16.56 9.13
N LYS A 237 22.66 -16.95 10.00
CA LYS A 237 23.13 -18.33 10.08
C LYS A 237 22.08 -19.21 10.74
N GLU A 238 21.51 -18.76 11.86
CA GLU A 238 20.38 -19.42 12.51
C GLU A 238 19.20 -19.51 11.52
N LEU A 239 18.88 -18.41 10.83
CA LEU A 239 17.77 -18.37 9.88
C LEU A 239 17.91 -19.42 8.78
N PHE A 240 19.03 -19.47 8.05
CA PHE A 240 19.19 -20.43 6.96
C PHE A 240 19.32 -21.88 7.44
N THR A 241 19.83 -22.11 8.66
CA THR A 241 19.78 -23.42 9.32
C THR A 241 18.33 -23.88 9.50
N ARG A 242 17.46 -22.99 10.00
CA ARG A 242 16.02 -23.29 10.20
C ARG A 242 15.29 -23.51 8.88
N LEU A 243 15.56 -22.65 7.88
CA LEU A 243 14.96 -22.80 6.55
C LEU A 243 15.35 -24.13 5.87
N SER A 244 16.60 -24.56 6.04
CA SER A 244 17.09 -25.84 5.49
C SER A 244 16.42 -27.07 6.10
N ALA A 245 15.82 -26.94 7.29
CA ALA A 245 15.09 -28.02 7.92
C ALA A 245 13.68 -28.23 7.33
N VAL A 246 13.13 -27.24 6.61
CA VAL A 246 11.73 -27.24 6.14
C VAL A 246 11.58 -26.98 4.64
N HIS A 247 12.66 -26.62 3.94
CA HIS A 247 12.68 -26.46 2.49
C HIS A 247 13.67 -27.42 1.83
N PRO A 248 13.40 -27.87 0.60
CA PRO A 248 14.39 -28.54 -0.24
C PRO A 248 15.68 -27.72 -0.38
N ALA A 249 16.83 -28.39 -0.47
CA ALA A 249 18.13 -27.73 -0.56
C ALA A 249 18.29 -26.87 -1.83
N ASP A 250 17.58 -27.22 -2.91
CA ASP A 250 17.53 -26.51 -4.19
C ASP A 250 16.48 -25.38 -4.22
N MET A 251 15.67 -25.22 -3.16
CA MET A 251 14.66 -24.15 -3.07
C MET A 251 15.34 -22.78 -3.30
N PRO A 252 14.90 -22.00 -4.31
CA PRO A 252 15.48 -20.69 -4.59
C PRO A 252 15.38 -19.75 -3.39
N ALA A 253 16.47 -19.01 -3.13
CA ALA A 253 16.53 -18.03 -2.07
C ALA A 253 17.36 -16.80 -2.48
N ALA A 254 17.03 -15.65 -1.90
CA ALA A 254 17.77 -14.41 -2.12
C ALA A 254 17.86 -13.55 -0.86
N ILE A 255 18.94 -12.78 -0.75
CA ILE A 255 19.19 -11.80 0.30
C ILE A 255 19.35 -10.46 -0.37
N VAL A 256 18.55 -9.46 0.01
CA VAL A 256 18.71 -8.08 -0.45
C VAL A 256 19.05 -7.20 0.73
N SER A 257 20.16 -6.48 0.66
CA SER A 257 20.60 -5.53 1.69
C SER A 257 20.53 -4.10 1.19
N ASN A 258 20.17 -3.17 2.08
CA ASN A 258 20.03 -1.74 1.80
C ASN A 258 19.02 -1.43 0.67
N ALA A 259 17.95 -2.23 0.56
CA ALA A 259 16.95 -2.06 -0.49
C ALA A 259 16.44 -0.61 -0.58
N GLY A 260 16.54 -0.03 -1.79
CA GLY A 260 16.11 1.34 -2.09
C GLY A 260 17.13 2.43 -1.76
N MET A 261 18.38 2.07 -1.43
CA MET A 261 19.49 2.99 -1.20
C MET A 261 20.46 2.93 -2.39
N ALA A 262 20.19 3.69 -3.45
CA ALA A 262 20.89 3.63 -4.73
C ALA A 262 22.41 3.64 -4.57
N GLY A 263 23.06 2.71 -5.26
CA GLY A 263 24.51 2.54 -5.24
C GLY A 263 25.04 1.84 -3.98
N ARG A 264 24.16 1.47 -3.04
CA ARG A 264 24.50 0.68 -1.84
C ARG A 264 23.68 -0.60 -1.72
N GLU A 265 22.74 -0.83 -2.63
CA GLU A 265 22.02 -2.10 -2.69
C GLU A 265 23.01 -3.23 -2.95
N LYS A 266 22.83 -4.33 -2.21
CA LYS A 266 23.55 -5.59 -2.45
C LYS A 266 22.53 -6.69 -2.53
N MET A 267 22.75 -7.65 -3.43
CA MET A 267 21.89 -8.80 -3.57
C MET A 267 22.74 -10.06 -3.71
N VAL A 268 22.32 -11.12 -3.02
CA VAL A 268 22.88 -12.46 -3.19
C VAL A 268 21.76 -13.44 -3.50
N ARG A 269 21.88 -14.14 -4.62
CA ARG A 269 20.95 -15.20 -5.03
C ARG A 269 21.63 -16.55 -4.86
N GLY A 270 20.87 -17.53 -4.41
CA GLY A 270 21.30 -18.91 -4.34
C GLY A 270 20.11 -19.82 -4.09
N THR A 271 20.36 -20.90 -3.35
CA THR A 271 19.32 -21.78 -2.83
C THR A 271 19.38 -21.79 -1.31
N VAL A 272 18.34 -22.29 -0.66
CA VAL A 272 18.31 -22.45 0.80
C VAL A 272 19.52 -23.26 1.29
N GLY A 273 19.80 -24.40 0.66
CA GLY A 273 20.95 -25.24 1.02
C GLY A 273 22.30 -24.57 0.75
N GLY A 274 22.43 -23.87 -0.37
CA GLY A 274 23.66 -23.16 -0.72
C GLY A 274 23.98 -22.03 0.26
N LEU A 275 22.98 -21.20 0.61
CA LEU A 275 23.14 -20.10 1.55
C LEU A 275 23.29 -20.58 2.99
N ALA A 276 22.73 -21.73 3.36
CA ALA A 276 22.97 -22.36 4.66
C ALA A 276 24.40 -22.90 4.79
N ALA A 277 24.95 -23.46 3.70
CA ALA A 277 26.31 -23.98 3.69
C ALA A 277 27.36 -22.86 3.66
N ASN A 278 27.11 -21.80 2.88
CA ASN A 278 28.06 -20.71 2.71
C ASN A 278 27.35 -19.35 2.58
N LEU A 279 27.29 -18.61 3.69
CA LEU A 279 26.82 -17.23 3.67
C LEU A 279 27.89 -16.30 3.09
N PRO A 280 27.52 -15.34 2.24
CA PRO A 280 28.44 -14.33 1.72
C PRO A 280 28.96 -13.44 2.86
N ASP A 281 30.22 -13.00 2.77
CA ASP A 281 30.77 -12.01 3.69
C ASP A 281 30.21 -10.62 3.37
N MET A 282 29.14 -10.23 4.07
CA MET A 282 28.49 -8.93 3.89
C MET A 282 27.74 -8.47 5.15
N ASP A 283 27.49 -7.16 5.26
CA ASP A 283 26.68 -6.59 6.34
C ASP A 283 25.19 -6.88 6.12
N PHE A 284 24.65 -7.75 6.97
CA PHE A 284 23.25 -8.17 6.89
C PHE A 284 22.27 -7.29 7.67
N ARG A 285 22.69 -6.25 8.40
CA ARG A 285 21.82 -5.52 9.35
C ARG A 285 20.56 -4.92 8.72
N ARG A 286 20.61 -4.55 7.43
CA ARG A 286 19.48 -3.99 6.68
C ARG A 286 19.05 -4.92 5.55
N SER A 287 18.91 -6.21 5.87
CA SER A 287 18.54 -7.22 4.90
C SER A 287 17.11 -7.69 5.03
N ILE A 288 16.59 -8.10 3.88
CA ILE A 288 15.34 -8.83 3.71
C ILE A 288 15.66 -10.10 2.93
N VAL A 289 15.08 -11.22 3.35
CA VAL A 289 15.34 -12.55 2.75
C VAL A 289 14.11 -13.03 2.03
N TYR A 290 14.30 -13.62 0.86
CA TYR A 290 13.25 -14.21 0.04
C TYR A 290 13.52 -15.70 -0.12
N VAL A 291 12.46 -16.51 -0.03
CA VAL A 291 12.50 -17.96 -0.29
C VAL A 291 11.27 -18.33 -1.10
N GLY A 292 11.45 -18.96 -2.27
CA GLY A 292 10.34 -19.45 -3.09
C GLY A 292 10.63 -19.48 -4.59
N LYS A 293 9.84 -20.28 -5.31
CA LYS A 293 10.02 -20.58 -6.75
C LYS A 293 9.99 -19.35 -7.65
N ALA A 294 9.29 -18.29 -7.27
CA ALA A 294 9.25 -17.04 -8.06
C ALA A 294 10.65 -16.45 -8.33
N LEU A 295 11.63 -16.72 -7.47
CA LEU A 295 13.01 -16.26 -7.65
C LEU A 295 13.75 -16.92 -8.82
N GLU A 296 13.26 -18.02 -9.39
CA GLU A 296 13.77 -18.58 -10.65
C GLU A 296 13.66 -17.57 -11.80
N HIS A 297 12.67 -16.68 -11.72
CA HIS A 297 12.42 -15.63 -12.72
C HIS A 297 12.98 -14.27 -12.31
N ALA A 298 13.78 -14.17 -11.23
CA ALA A 298 14.44 -12.93 -10.84
C ALA A 298 15.49 -12.51 -11.88
N GLN A 299 15.54 -11.23 -12.24
CA GLN A 299 16.32 -10.70 -13.38
C GLN A 299 17.39 -9.68 -12.97
N PHE A 300 17.88 -9.77 -11.74
CA PHE A 300 18.96 -8.91 -11.27
C PHE A 300 20.22 -9.06 -12.14
N GLU A 301 20.87 -7.94 -12.47
CA GLU A 301 22.09 -7.87 -13.27
C GLU A 301 22.05 -8.62 -14.61
N ALA A 302 20.87 -8.80 -15.21
CA ALA A 302 20.76 -9.24 -16.59
C ALA A 302 21.61 -8.31 -17.47
N LYS A 303 22.66 -8.85 -18.10
CA LYS A 303 23.52 -8.09 -18.99
C LYS A 303 22.76 -7.86 -20.29
N PRO A 304 22.70 -6.62 -20.80
CA PRO A 304 22.11 -6.38 -22.10
C PRO A 304 22.85 -7.20 -23.15
N SER A 305 22.13 -7.72 -24.14
CA SER A 305 22.77 -8.40 -25.27
C SER A 305 23.69 -7.41 -26.01
N PRO A 306 24.80 -7.84 -26.64
CA PRO A 306 25.73 -6.92 -27.31
C PRO A 306 25.08 -6.02 -28.36
N GLU A 307 24.07 -6.54 -29.04
CA GLU A 307 23.21 -5.82 -29.99
C GLU A 307 22.34 -4.73 -29.35
N ASN A 308 22.01 -4.87 -28.06
CA ASN A 308 21.17 -3.95 -27.29
C ASN A 308 21.95 -3.23 -26.18
N ALA A 309 23.29 -3.25 -26.23
CA ALA A 309 24.18 -2.55 -25.30
C ALA A 309 24.23 -1.02 -25.55
N GLY A 310 23.25 -0.47 -26.27
CA GLY A 310 23.11 0.96 -26.50
C GLY A 310 22.98 1.76 -25.20
N LYS A 311 23.10 3.09 -25.29
CA LYS A 311 22.97 3.99 -24.12
C LYS A 311 21.55 4.10 -23.56
N GLY A 312 20.55 3.65 -24.33
CA GLY A 312 19.15 3.70 -23.94
C GLY A 312 18.82 2.76 -22.79
N LYS A 313 17.64 2.93 -22.21
CA LYS A 313 17.23 2.16 -21.03
C LYS A 313 15.72 1.99 -20.96
N PHE A 314 15.28 0.82 -20.54
CA PHE A 314 13.87 0.52 -20.28
C PHE A 314 13.57 0.60 -18.78
N TYR A 315 12.50 1.30 -18.43
CA TYR A 315 12.02 1.45 -17.06
C TYR A 315 10.63 0.85 -16.90
N LEU A 316 10.44 -0.04 -15.93
CA LEU A 316 9.11 -0.40 -15.44
C LEU A 316 8.81 0.43 -14.19
N VAL A 317 7.78 1.28 -14.26
CA VAL A 317 7.57 2.36 -13.28
C VAL A 317 6.24 2.18 -12.56
N GLY A 318 6.28 2.00 -11.23
CA GLY A 318 5.10 2.00 -10.38
C GLY A 318 4.64 3.40 -10.04
N LEU A 319 3.38 3.73 -10.35
CA LEU A 319 2.80 5.05 -10.08
C LEU A 319 1.91 5.11 -8.83
N GLY A 320 1.73 3.96 -8.17
CA GLY A 320 0.77 3.85 -7.08
C GLY A 320 -0.68 3.64 -7.56
N PRO A 321 -1.60 3.24 -6.67
CA PRO A 321 -2.93 2.77 -7.07
C PRO A 321 -3.92 3.90 -7.38
N GLY A 322 -3.72 5.07 -6.76
CA GLY A 322 -4.74 6.10 -6.59
C GLY A 322 -4.45 7.39 -7.32
N ASP A 323 -4.43 8.48 -6.54
CA ASP A 323 -4.18 9.84 -7.03
C ASP A 323 -2.71 10.05 -7.44
N PRO A 324 -2.42 10.99 -8.35
CA PRO A 324 -1.06 11.18 -8.87
C PRO A 324 0.00 11.55 -7.83
N ASP A 325 -0.41 12.13 -6.69
CA ASP A 325 0.49 12.54 -5.61
C ASP A 325 1.06 11.33 -4.82
N ILE A 326 0.50 10.14 -4.98
CA ILE A 326 1.03 8.91 -4.37
C ILE A 326 2.22 8.32 -5.15
N ALA A 327 2.49 8.83 -6.35
CA ALA A 327 3.68 8.49 -7.11
C ALA A 327 4.95 8.99 -6.41
N THR A 328 6.04 8.23 -6.55
CA THR A 328 7.35 8.64 -6.02
C THR A 328 7.96 9.76 -6.85
N LEU A 329 8.81 10.58 -6.23
CA LEU A 329 9.56 11.61 -6.96
C LEU A 329 10.42 10.98 -8.08
N LYS A 330 10.99 9.80 -7.84
CA LYS A 330 11.72 9.03 -8.85
C LYS A 330 10.83 8.67 -10.03
N ALA A 331 9.61 8.18 -9.80
CA ALA A 331 8.69 7.85 -10.88
C ALA A 331 8.34 9.08 -11.73
N LEU A 332 8.08 10.23 -11.10
CA LEU A 332 7.79 11.48 -11.81
C LEU A 332 8.98 11.96 -12.65
N LYS A 333 10.21 11.86 -12.12
CA LYS A 333 11.46 12.17 -12.86
C LYS A 333 11.67 11.27 -14.08
N ILE A 334 11.32 9.98 -13.98
CA ILE A 334 11.41 9.07 -15.12
C ILE A 334 10.35 9.41 -16.18
N ILE A 335 9.13 9.77 -15.80
CA ILE A 335 8.13 10.27 -16.75
C ILE A 335 8.64 11.52 -17.46
N GLU A 336 9.25 12.45 -16.72
CA GLU A 336 9.80 13.69 -17.26
C GLU A 336 10.96 13.46 -18.23
N SER A 337 11.81 12.47 -18.00
CA SER A 337 12.97 12.18 -18.85
C SER A 337 12.69 11.16 -19.98
N ALA A 338 11.56 10.46 -19.95
CA ALA A 338 11.23 9.45 -20.95
C ALA A 338 10.94 10.06 -22.34
N ASP A 339 11.55 9.47 -23.36
CA ASP A 339 11.33 9.77 -24.77
C ASP A 339 10.14 9.00 -25.35
N LEU A 340 9.82 7.84 -24.75
CA LEU A 340 8.71 6.98 -25.14
C LEU A 340 8.05 6.39 -23.89
N ILE A 341 6.73 6.51 -23.81
CA ILE A 341 5.95 6.06 -22.65
C ILE A 341 4.85 5.08 -23.10
N PHE A 342 4.85 3.89 -22.51
CA PHE A 342 3.74 2.96 -22.59
C PHE A 342 2.86 3.08 -21.35
N VAL A 343 1.56 3.31 -21.53
CA VAL A 343 0.61 3.44 -20.42
C VAL A 343 -0.79 3.05 -20.85
N HIS A 344 -1.59 2.47 -19.96
CA HIS A 344 -3.00 2.24 -20.27
C HIS A 344 -3.83 3.53 -20.20
N LYS A 345 -4.89 3.62 -21.01
CA LYS A 345 -5.69 4.85 -21.16
C LYS A 345 -6.18 5.47 -19.84
N ARG A 346 -6.67 4.64 -18.91
CA ARG A 346 -7.20 5.12 -17.61
C ARG A 346 -6.11 5.70 -16.72
N LEU A 347 -4.94 5.07 -16.61
CA LEU A 347 -3.80 5.61 -15.86
C LEU A 347 -3.21 6.83 -16.56
N GLY A 348 -3.12 6.79 -17.89
CA GLY A 348 -2.69 7.95 -18.68
C GLY A 348 -3.54 9.19 -18.43
N LYS A 349 -4.87 9.03 -18.34
CA LYS A 349 -5.78 10.13 -17.98
C LYS A 349 -5.50 10.70 -16.58
N LYS A 350 -5.23 9.84 -15.59
CA LYS A 350 -4.90 10.32 -14.23
C LYS A 350 -3.61 11.15 -14.20
N PHE A 351 -2.63 10.78 -15.01
CA PHE A 351 -1.33 11.43 -15.09
C PHE A 351 -1.22 12.40 -16.28
N GLU A 352 -2.35 12.90 -16.81
CA GLU A 352 -2.37 13.73 -18.02
C GLU A 352 -1.46 14.96 -17.93
N LYS A 353 -1.40 15.60 -16.75
CA LYS A 353 -0.52 16.74 -16.47
C LYS A 353 0.95 16.39 -16.67
N TYR A 354 1.38 15.19 -16.28
CA TYR A 354 2.76 14.74 -16.37
C TYR A 354 3.11 14.17 -17.75
N LEU A 355 2.09 13.74 -18.51
CA LEU A 355 2.24 13.14 -19.84
C LEU A 355 2.05 14.15 -20.99
N ALA A 356 1.68 15.39 -20.68
CA ALA A 356 1.50 16.44 -21.69
C ALA A 356 2.76 16.62 -22.53
N GLY A 357 2.61 16.56 -23.86
CA GLY A 357 3.73 16.68 -24.81
C GLY A 357 4.65 15.46 -24.90
N LYS A 358 4.36 14.36 -24.18
CA LYS A 358 5.12 13.11 -24.26
C LYS A 358 4.65 12.24 -25.42
N ASN A 359 5.57 11.44 -25.95
CA ASN A 359 5.23 10.37 -26.90
C ASN A 359 4.64 9.17 -26.14
N VAL A 360 3.32 9.06 -26.15
CA VAL A 360 2.57 8.07 -25.36
C VAL A 360 1.91 7.04 -26.27
N ILE A 361 2.17 5.76 -25.98
CA ILE A 361 1.56 4.62 -26.63
C ILE A 361 0.65 3.89 -25.64
N HIS A 362 -0.57 3.59 -26.09
CA HIS A 362 -1.56 2.84 -25.31
C HIS A 362 -1.73 1.41 -25.84
N GLY A 363 -2.29 0.53 -25.00
CA GLY A 363 -2.79 -0.78 -25.45
C GLY A 363 -1.94 -1.99 -25.06
N TYR A 364 -0.79 -1.78 -24.45
CA TYR A 364 0.15 -2.83 -24.03
C TYR A 364 0.05 -3.22 -22.55
N HIS A 365 -0.95 -2.68 -21.84
CA HIS A 365 -1.24 -3.07 -20.48
C HIS A 365 -1.82 -4.48 -20.41
N ARG A 366 -1.45 -5.23 -19.37
CA ARG A 366 -2.03 -6.54 -19.06
C ARG A 366 -1.94 -7.54 -20.23
N LEU A 367 -0.78 -7.64 -20.87
CA LEU A 367 -0.50 -8.69 -21.86
C LEU A 367 0.16 -9.92 -21.25
N PHE A 368 0.09 -10.11 -19.92
CA PHE A 368 0.53 -11.35 -19.29
C PHE A 368 -0.37 -12.59 -19.57
N PRO A 369 -1.68 -12.48 -19.92
CA PRO A 369 -2.47 -13.66 -20.26
C PRO A 369 -1.80 -14.44 -21.41
N PHE A 370 -1.64 -15.75 -21.22
CA PHE A 370 -0.94 -16.67 -22.14
C PHE A 370 0.55 -16.39 -22.39
N TYR A 371 1.16 -15.44 -21.67
CA TYR A 371 2.60 -15.20 -21.78
C TYR A 371 3.38 -16.47 -21.43
N GLY A 372 4.33 -16.86 -22.29
CA GLY A 372 5.12 -18.08 -22.15
C GLY A 372 4.37 -19.40 -22.39
N LYS A 373 3.05 -19.37 -22.66
CA LYS A 373 2.27 -20.56 -23.01
C LYS A 373 2.22 -20.74 -24.53
N LYS A 374 2.29 -21.97 -25.02
CA LYS A 374 1.97 -22.24 -26.44
C LYS A 374 0.46 -22.14 -26.61
N CYS A 375 -0.01 -21.53 -27.70
CA CYS A 375 -1.46 -21.38 -27.92
C CYS A 375 -2.19 -22.72 -28.08
N ALA A 376 -1.49 -23.77 -28.54
CA ALA A 376 -2.01 -25.13 -28.59
C ALA A 376 -2.35 -25.71 -27.20
N ASP A 377 -1.73 -25.20 -26.13
CA ASP A 377 -1.92 -25.67 -24.75
C ASP A 377 -2.99 -24.85 -23.99
N VAL A 378 -3.61 -23.86 -24.64
CA VAL A 378 -4.59 -22.97 -24.02
C VAL A 378 -5.97 -23.62 -24.00
N THR A 379 -6.57 -23.73 -22.82
CA THR A 379 -7.91 -24.34 -22.68
C THR A 379 -9.03 -23.33 -22.96
N PRO A 380 -10.23 -23.79 -23.36
CA PRO A 380 -11.41 -22.91 -23.49
C PRO A 380 -11.74 -22.15 -22.19
N LYS A 381 -11.46 -22.75 -21.03
CA LYS A 381 -11.64 -22.13 -19.71
C LYS A 381 -10.68 -20.95 -19.50
N ASP A 382 -9.44 -21.06 -19.98
CA ASP A 382 -8.46 -19.97 -19.90
C ASP A 382 -8.88 -18.80 -20.81
N GLN A 383 -9.41 -19.10 -22.01
CA GLN A 383 -9.90 -18.10 -22.96
C GLN A 383 -11.19 -17.40 -22.50
N ALA A 384 -12.07 -18.09 -21.78
CA ALA A 384 -13.39 -17.57 -21.40
C ALA A 384 -13.36 -16.26 -20.59
N ARG A 385 -12.22 -15.91 -19.97
CA ARG A 385 -12.05 -14.69 -19.16
C ARG A 385 -11.33 -13.56 -19.90
N GLU A 386 -10.86 -13.83 -21.12
CA GLU A 386 -9.98 -12.97 -21.88
C GLU A 386 -10.67 -12.36 -23.10
N ARG A 387 -10.17 -11.20 -23.54
CA ARG A 387 -10.80 -10.38 -24.59
C ARG A 387 -10.20 -10.58 -25.97
N MET A 388 -9.07 -11.27 -26.04
CA MET A 388 -8.28 -11.50 -27.25
C MET A 388 -7.85 -12.96 -27.27
N SER A 389 -7.64 -13.51 -28.47
CA SER A 389 -7.08 -14.86 -28.62
C SER A 389 -5.63 -14.92 -28.12
N CYS A 390 -5.12 -16.12 -27.92
CA CYS A 390 -3.72 -16.31 -27.53
C CYS A 390 -2.76 -15.73 -28.58
N GLU A 391 -3.05 -15.94 -29.87
CA GLU A 391 -2.26 -15.44 -31.00
C GLU A 391 -2.27 -13.91 -31.04
N GLU A 392 -3.41 -13.28 -30.76
CA GLU A 392 -3.51 -11.82 -30.68
C GLU A 392 -2.70 -11.26 -29.50
N TYR A 393 -2.70 -11.93 -28.35
CA TYR A 393 -1.83 -11.57 -27.22
C TYR A 393 -0.36 -11.67 -27.60
N HIS A 394 0.09 -12.78 -28.18
CA HIS A 394 1.49 -12.97 -28.61
C HIS A 394 1.91 -11.95 -29.66
N LYS A 395 1.05 -11.65 -30.64
CA LYS A 395 1.32 -10.62 -31.64
C LYS A 395 1.57 -9.26 -30.99
N LYS A 396 0.74 -8.86 -30.03
CA LYS A 396 0.91 -7.59 -29.31
C LYS A 396 2.14 -7.57 -28.39
N GLN A 397 2.49 -8.69 -27.77
CA GLN A 397 3.73 -8.81 -26.99
C GLN A 397 4.95 -8.59 -27.89
N ALA A 398 4.98 -9.23 -29.07
CA ALA A 398 6.05 -9.05 -30.04
C ALA A 398 6.12 -7.62 -30.59
N GLU A 399 4.97 -7.00 -30.88
CA GLU A 399 4.89 -5.60 -31.32
C GLU A 399 5.45 -4.63 -30.27
N PHE A 400 5.02 -4.79 -29.00
CA PHE A 400 5.57 -4.05 -27.86
C PHE A 400 7.09 -4.17 -27.80
N ALA A 401 7.58 -5.40 -27.84
CA ALA A 401 9.00 -5.68 -27.64
C ALA A 401 9.84 -5.10 -28.79
N ALA A 402 9.37 -5.18 -30.03
CA ALA A 402 10.02 -4.56 -31.18
C ALA A 402 10.12 -3.03 -31.05
N ILE A 403 9.05 -2.36 -30.63
CA ILE A 403 9.05 -0.91 -30.42
C ILE A 403 10.02 -0.51 -29.29
N ALA A 404 9.97 -1.22 -28.16
CA ALA A 404 10.83 -0.94 -27.01
C ALA A 404 12.30 -1.16 -27.33
N ARG A 405 12.67 -2.30 -27.93
CA ARG A 405 14.05 -2.62 -28.35
C ARG A 405 14.58 -1.58 -29.32
N LYS A 406 13.80 -1.22 -30.35
CA LYS A 406 14.19 -0.18 -31.32
C LYS A 406 14.49 1.15 -30.64
N ALA A 407 13.60 1.61 -29.76
CA ALA A 407 13.81 2.87 -29.05
C ALA A 407 15.06 2.84 -28.16
N VAL A 408 15.28 1.75 -27.43
CA VAL A 408 16.50 1.58 -26.59
C VAL A 408 17.77 1.55 -27.44
N ALA A 409 17.75 0.85 -28.59
CA ALA A 409 18.87 0.83 -29.53
C ALA A 409 19.19 2.22 -30.11
N GLU A 410 18.17 3.06 -30.30
CA GLU A 410 18.31 4.48 -30.66
C GLU A 410 18.82 5.38 -29.51
N GLY A 411 19.14 4.80 -28.34
CA GLY A 411 19.64 5.53 -27.18
C GLY A 411 18.57 6.18 -26.31
N LYS A 412 17.28 5.86 -26.54
CA LYS A 412 16.15 6.51 -25.84
C LYS A 412 15.87 5.92 -24.47
N THR A 413 15.28 6.73 -23.62
CA THR A 413 14.65 6.32 -22.37
C THR A 413 13.20 5.89 -22.63
N VAL A 414 12.90 4.62 -22.36
CA VAL A 414 11.58 4.02 -22.55
C VAL A 414 10.98 3.72 -21.19
N ALA A 415 9.73 4.14 -20.93
CA ALA A 415 9.04 3.87 -19.67
C ALA A 415 7.73 3.11 -19.89
N MET A 416 7.56 1.97 -19.21
CA MET A 416 6.28 1.29 -19.04
C MET A 416 5.69 1.66 -17.69
N LEU A 417 4.54 2.35 -17.70
CA LEU A 417 3.87 2.84 -16.50
C LEU A 417 2.86 1.81 -16.01
N ASP A 418 2.96 1.43 -14.74
CA ASP A 418 2.07 0.49 -14.07
C ASP A 418 1.34 1.13 -12.87
N SER A 419 0.14 0.62 -12.58
CA SER A 419 -0.67 1.04 -11.44
C SER A 419 -0.24 0.27 -10.19
N GLY A 420 -0.04 0.97 -9.07
CA GLY A 420 0.43 0.37 -7.82
C GLY A 420 1.94 0.17 -7.82
N ASP A 421 2.36 -0.99 -7.29
CA ASP A 421 3.74 -1.48 -7.39
C ASP A 421 3.83 -2.49 -8.55
N PRO A 422 4.79 -2.39 -9.48
CA PRO A 422 4.83 -3.25 -10.65
C PRO A 422 5.15 -4.72 -10.32
N LEU A 423 5.64 -5.01 -9.12
CA LEU A 423 6.14 -6.32 -8.72
C LEU A 423 5.34 -6.95 -7.57
N VAL A 424 4.23 -6.32 -7.17
CA VAL A 424 3.22 -6.89 -6.26
C VAL A 424 1.90 -6.99 -7.04
N TYR A 425 1.64 -8.17 -7.62
CA TYR A 425 0.50 -8.39 -8.53
C TYR A 425 0.42 -7.41 -9.73
N GLY A 426 1.56 -6.86 -10.17
CA GLY A 426 1.60 -5.85 -11.23
C GLY A 426 1.28 -6.42 -12.63
N PRO A 427 0.33 -5.83 -13.39
CA PRO A 427 -0.09 -6.35 -14.68
C PRO A 427 0.93 -6.13 -15.81
N CYS A 428 1.98 -5.34 -15.59
CA CYS A 428 2.99 -5.02 -16.60
C CYS A 428 4.34 -5.71 -16.34
N SER A 429 4.46 -6.51 -15.27
CA SER A 429 5.71 -7.17 -14.89
C SER A 429 6.24 -8.17 -15.94
N TRP A 430 5.35 -8.77 -16.75
CA TRP A 430 5.71 -9.63 -17.87
C TRP A 430 6.68 -8.96 -18.85
N SER A 431 6.63 -7.63 -18.97
CA SER A 431 7.53 -6.86 -19.85
C SER A 431 9.00 -6.96 -19.45
N LEU A 432 9.30 -7.20 -18.17
CA LEU A 432 10.67 -7.44 -17.72
C LEU A 432 11.21 -8.74 -18.32
N THR A 433 10.42 -9.82 -18.24
CA THR A 433 10.80 -11.10 -18.83
C THR A 433 10.93 -11.02 -20.33
N GLU A 434 10.03 -10.30 -21.01
CA GLU A 434 10.08 -10.11 -22.46
C GLU A 434 11.31 -9.31 -22.89
N LEU A 435 11.75 -8.33 -22.08
CA LEU A 435 12.84 -7.41 -22.38
C LEU A 435 14.09 -7.69 -21.53
N ASN A 436 14.30 -8.94 -21.12
CA ASN A 436 15.44 -9.31 -20.27
C ASN A 436 16.80 -9.17 -20.99
N ASP A 437 16.77 -8.98 -22.31
CA ASP A 437 17.90 -8.68 -23.18
C ASP A 437 18.28 -7.19 -23.18
N LEU A 438 17.48 -6.32 -22.56
CA LEU A 438 17.72 -4.88 -22.45
C LEU A 438 18.31 -4.48 -21.09
N ASN A 439 18.91 -3.29 -21.05
CA ASN A 439 19.18 -2.60 -19.79
C ASN A 439 17.85 -2.16 -19.18
N THR A 440 17.37 -2.90 -18.19
CA THR A 440 16.10 -2.65 -17.49
C THR A 440 16.33 -2.08 -16.09
N GLU A 441 15.42 -1.22 -15.63
CA GLU A 441 15.33 -0.81 -14.22
C GLU A 441 13.86 -0.78 -13.78
N VAL A 442 13.62 -1.14 -12.52
CA VAL A 442 12.30 -1.04 -11.91
C VAL A 442 12.29 0.14 -10.95
N VAL A 443 11.32 1.03 -11.11
CA VAL A 443 11.02 2.06 -10.11
C VAL A 443 9.86 1.54 -9.25
N PRO A 444 10.10 1.21 -7.97
CA PRO A 444 9.05 0.69 -7.09
C PRO A 444 7.95 1.73 -6.86
N GLY A 445 6.73 1.25 -6.70
CA GLY A 445 5.55 2.08 -6.48
C GLY A 445 4.85 1.73 -5.17
N VAL A 446 4.04 2.64 -4.65
CA VAL A 446 3.19 2.33 -3.49
C VAL A 446 2.16 1.28 -3.94
N SER A 447 2.10 0.11 -3.30
CA SER A 447 1.06 -0.87 -3.66
C SER A 447 -0.31 -0.42 -3.13
N CYS A 448 -1.41 -0.95 -3.69
CA CYS A 448 -2.71 -0.83 -3.04
C CYS A 448 -2.70 -1.45 -1.63
N PHE A 449 -1.83 -2.42 -1.36
CA PHE A 449 -1.60 -2.95 -0.02
C PHE A 449 -1.09 -1.87 0.96
N ASN A 450 -0.06 -1.12 0.57
CA ASN A 450 0.46 0.01 1.38
C ASN A 450 -0.62 1.07 1.61
N ALA A 451 -1.28 1.50 0.53
CA ALA A 451 -2.31 2.54 0.59
C ALA A 451 -3.51 2.10 1.45
N ALA A 452 -3.94 0.84 1.34
CA ALA A 452 -5.08 0.34 2.10
C ALA A 452 -4.75 0.16 3.59
N ASN A 453 -3.53 -0.27 3.93
CA ASN A 453 -3.10 -0.29 5.33
C ASN A 453 -3.11 1.13 5.94
N ALA A 454 -2.68 2.14 5.17
CA ALA A 454 -2.71 3.53 5.60
C ALA A 454 -4.15 4.03 5.82
N ALA A 455 -5.07 3.68 4.92
CA ALA A 455 -6.50 3.96 5.07
C ALA A 455 -7.10 3.29 6.33
N LEU A 456 -6.67 2.06 6.63
CA LEU A 456 -7.05 1.33 7.86
C LEU A 456 -6.42 1.92 9.13
N ARG A 457 -5.35 2.72 8.97
CA ARG A 457 -4.59 3.31 10.08
C ARG A 457 -4.18 2.24 11.10
N ALA A 458 -3.70 1.10 10.60
CA ALA A 458 -3.41 -0.09 11.39
C ALA A 458 -2.09 -0.73 10.95
N GLY A 459 -1.31 -1.19 11.93
CA GLY A 459 -0.13 -2.01 11.68
C GLY A 459 -0.58 -3.41 11.29
N VAL A 460 -0.45 -3.77 10.02
CA VAL A 460 -0.97 -5.04 9.49
C VAL A 460 -0.23 -6.26 10.07
N THR A 461 0.96 -6.04 10.64
CA THR A 461 1.80 -7.03 11.32
C THR A 461 1.58 -7.10 12.84
N GLU A 462 0.59 -6.39 13.39
CA GLU A 462 0.33 -6.33 14.85
C GLU A 462 -0.77 -7.31 15.31
N GLY A 463 -0.96 -8.43 14.61
CA GLY A 463 -1.89 -9.48 15.04
C GLY A 463 -1.45 -10.10 16.38
N LYS A 464 -2.40 -10.53 17.22
CA LYS A 464 -2.07 -11.04 18.58
C LYS A 464 -1.32 -12.37 18.51
N ASN A 465 -1.74 -13.23 17.58
CA ASN A 465 -1.24 -14.60 17.45
C ASN A 465 -0.13 -14.74 16.40
N SER A 466 -0.04 -13.80 15.45
CA SER A 466 0.93 -13.83 14.37
C SER A 466 1.35 -12.43 13.97
N HIS A 467 2.67 -12.26 13.81
CA HIS A 467 3.27 -11.05 13.25
C HIS A 467 3.43 -11.13 11.72
N SER A 468 2.76 -12.08 11.09
CA SER A 468 2.90 -12.37 9.65
C SER A 468 1.67 -11.91 8.88
N VAL A 469 1.88 -11.58 7.62
CA VAL A 469 0.85 -11.10 6.70
C VAL A 469 0.89 -11.93 5.44
N ILE A 470 -0.25 -12.50 5.06
CA ILE A 470 -0.40 -13.27 3.83
C ILE A 470 -1.11 -12.39 2.81
N LEU A 471 -0.42 -12.10 1.70
CA LEU A 471 -0.99 -11.45 0.52
C LEU A 471 -1.45 -12.53 -0.43
N ALA A 472 -2.75 -12.76 -0.48
CA ALA A 472 -3.32 -13.85 -1.25
C ALA A 472 -4.26 -13.39 -2.36
N SER A 473 -4.37 -14.21 -3.39
CA SER A 473 -5.39 -14.08 -4.43
C SER A 473 -6.41 -15.20 -4.32
N GLY A 474 -7.39 -15.20 -5.21
CA GLY A 474 -8.52 -16.10 -5.04
C GLY A 474 -8.28 -17.60 -5.22
N TRP A 475 -7.05 -18.01 -5.50
CA TRP A 475 -6.67 -19.39 -5.77
C TRP A 475 -6.11 -20.14 -4.56
N SER A 476 -5.73 -19.43 -3.50
CA SER A 476 -4.98 -19.95 -2.34
C SER A 476 -5.67 -19.71 -1.00
N VAL A 477 -6.85 -19.06 -1.00
CA VAL A 477 -7.47 -18.55 0.24
C VAL A 477 -7.64 -19.61 1.31
N GLU A 478 -8.18 -20.78 0.96
CA GLU A 478 -8.41 -21.87 1.92
C GLU A 478 -7.09 -22.46 2.46
N GLU A 479 -6.12 -22.69 1.57
CA GLU A 479 -4.77 -23.17 1.92
C GLU A 479 -4.07 -22.21 2.90
N MET A 480 -4.16 -20.92 2.65
CA MET A 480 -3.52 -19.86 3.44
C MET A 480 -4.27 -19.54 4.73
N ALA A 481 -5.59 -19.70 4.75
CA ALA A 481 -6.44 -19.40 5.89
C ALA A 481 -6.11 -20.26 7.13
N ALA A 482 -5.55 -21.45 6.92
CA ALA A 482 -5.15 -22.36 8.00
C ALA A 482 -4.14 -21.74 8.98
N HIS A 483 -3.33 -20.75 8.55
CA HIS A 483 -2.36 -20.09 9.41
C HIS A 483 -2.97 -19.11 10.40
N GLN A 484 -4.20 -18.66 10.14
CA GLN A 484 -4.89 -17.63 10.92
C GLN A 484 -4.04 -16.37 11.18
N SER A 485 -3.08 -16.09 10.30
CA SER A 485 -2.33 -14.85 10.27
C SER A 485 -3.17 -13.74 9.63
N THR A 486 -2.71 -12.49 9.70
CA THR A 486 -3.35 -11.41 8.94
C THR A 486 -3.39 -11.79 7.47
N MET A 487 -4.57 -11.70 6.85
CA MET A 487 -4.74 -12.00 5.43
C MET A 487 -5.25 -10.80 4.67
N VAL A 488 -4.64 -10.53 3.53
CA VAL A 488 -5.03 -9.47 2.61
C VAL A 488 -5.30 -10.08 1.25
N LEU A 489 -6.54 -9.96 0.81
CA LEU A 489 -7.02 -10.59 -0.43
C LEU A 489 -7.05 -9.60 -1.59
N PHE A 490 -6.21 -9.87 -2.57
CA PHE A 490 -6.22 -9.27 -3.90
C PHE A 490 -7.29 -9.98 -4.74
N THR A 491 -8.47 -9.39 -4.79
CA THR A 491 -9.67 -10.10 -5.26
C THR A 491 -9.73 -10.30 -6.76
N MET A 492 -9.05 -9.49 -7.58
CA MET A 492 -8.82 -9.71 -9.03
C MET A 492 -10.02 -10.29 -9.82
N ARG A 493 -11.23 -9.77 -9.63
CA ARG A 493 -12.51 -10.24 -10.27
C ARG A 493 -13.06 -11.58 -9.79
N THR A 494 -12.60 -12.09 -8.67
CA THR A 494 -13.13 -13.31 -8.07
C THR A 494 -14.43 -13.02 -7.33
N ASP A 495 -15.28 -14.03 -7.22
CA ASP A 495 -16.54 -13.95 -6.51
C ASP A 495 -16.30 -13.77 -5.00
N PHE A 496 -16.67 -12.60 -4.47
CA PHE A 496 -16.48 -12.23 -3.07
C PHE A 496 -17.09 -13.25 -2.11
N LYS A 497 -18.23 -13.85 -2.47
CA LYS A 497 -18.87 -14.88 -1.65
C LYS A 497 -17.94 -16.09 -1.48
N LYS A 498 -17.21 -16.49 -2.52
CA LYS A 498 -16.27 -17.62 -2.44
C LYS A 498 -15.14 -17.37 -1.46
N PHE A 499 -14.69 -16.12 -1.31
CA PHE A 499 -13.71 -15.79 -0.28
C PHE A 499 -14.27 -15.97 1.11
N ILE A 500 -15.44 -15.40 1.37
CA ILE A 500 -16.07 -15.53 2.69
C ILE A 500 -16.37 -16.99 3.01
N ASP A 501 -16.87 -17.77 2.05
CA ASP A 501 -17.13 -19.20 2.23
C ASP A 501 -15.83 -19.98 2.55
N GLY A 502 -14.73 -19.71 1.83
CA GLY A 502 -13.44 -20.36 2.07
C GLY A 502 -12.82 -19.97 3.42
N LEU A 503 -12.90 -18.68 3.78
CA LEU A 503 -12.43 -18.17 5.05
C LEU A 503 -13.22 -18.73 6.24
N SER A 504 -14.55 -18.82 6.11
CA SER A 504 -15.45 -19.30 7.18
C SER A 504 -15.21 -20.74 7.61
N LYS A 505 -14.46 -21.52 6.82
CA LYS A 505 -14.03 -22.87 7.20
C LYS A 505 -12.89 -22.87 8.23
N HIS A 506 -12.11 -21.80 8.29
CA HIS A 506 -10.89 -21.72 9.10
C HIS A 506 -10.94 -20.61 10.15
N TYR A 507 -11.75 -19.58 9.94
CA TYR A 507 -11.87 -18.44 10.85
C TYR A 507 -13.22 -18.46 11.57
N PRO A 508 -13.26 -18.15 12.88
CA PRO A 508 -14.50 -17.89 13.61
C PRO A 508 -15.33 -16.77 12.96
N ALA A 509 -16.67 -16.85 13.10
CA ALA A 509 -17.58 -15.87 12.52
C ALA A 509 -17.37 -14.44 13.05
N ASP A 510 -16.89 -14.29 14.28
CA ASP A 510 -16.56 -13.01 14.92
C ASP A 510 -15.18 -12.46 14.51
N THR A 511 -14.43 -13.17 13.66
CA THR A 511 -13.15 -12.70 13.14
C THR A 511 -13.34 -11.34 12.45
N PRO A 512 -12.63 -10.28 12.89
CA PRO A 512 -12.73 -8.97 12.28
C PRO A 512 -12.34 -8.98 10.81
N VAL A 513 -13.08 -8.25 10.00
CA VAL A 513 -12.78 -8.02 8.59
C VAL A 513 -12.91 -6.53 8.25
N ALA A 514 -12.18 -6.11 7.23
CA ALA A 514 -12.34 -4.79 6.66
C ALA A 514 -12.22 -4.82 5.13
N ILE A 515 -13.06 -4.04 4.45
CA ILE A 515 -12.97 -3.83 3.01
C ILE A 515 -12.50 -2.40 2.79
N VAL A 516 -11.37 -2.26 2.10
CA VAL A 516 -10.87 -0.94 1.69
C VAL A 516 -11.18 -0.75 0.22
N PHE A 517 -12.06 0.20 -0.07
CA PHE A 517 -12.40 0.63 -1.42
C PHE A 517 -11.46 1.73 -1.84
N LYS A 518 -10.99 1.69 -3.10
CA LYS A 518 -10.30 2.83 -3.73
C LYS A 518 -9.14 3.37 -2.89
N ALA A 519 -8.32 2.47 -2.35
CA ALA A 519 -7.15 2.84 -1.58
C ALA A 519 -6.22 3.80 -2.36
N GLY A 520 -5.87 4.93 -1.74
CA GLY A 520 -5.04 5.98 -2.31
C GLY A 520 -5.77 7.04 -3.14
N TYR A 521 -7.10 6.96 -3.27
CA TYR A 521 -7.93 7.95 -3.97
C TYR A 521 -8.61 8.86 -2.94
N ALA A 522 -8.08 10.05 -2.67
CA ALA A 522 -8.46 10.90 -1.54
C ALA A 522 -9.96 11.21 -1.44
N LYS A 523 -10.68 11.22 -2.58
CA LYS A 523 -12.12 11.51 -2.64
C LYS A 523 -13.02 10.27 -2.64
N GLU A 524 -12.50 9.10 -3.01
CA GLU A 524 -13.28 7.87 -3.19
C GLU A 524 -12.90 6.78 -2.16
N GLU A 525 -11.81 6.96 -1.43
CA GLU A 525 -11.33 6.02 -0.42
C GLU A 525 -12.36 5.84 0.69
N LYS A 526 -12.72 4.59 0.95
CA LYS A 526 -13.69 4.22 1.99
C LYS A 526 -13.25 2.93 2.65
N VAL A 527 -13.37 2.87 3.96
CA VAL A 527 -13.17 1.65 4.75
C VAL A 527 -14.51 1.19 5.31
N MET A 528 -14.84 -0.08 5.09
CA MET A 528 -15.98 -0.74 5.72
C MET A 528 -15.46 -1.81 6.67
N HIS A 529 -15.79 -1.69 7.95
CA HIS A 529 -15.49 -2.69 8.97
C HIS A 529 -16.67 -3.62 9.20
N GLY A 530 -16.38 -4.86 9.57
CA GLY A 530 -17.38 -5.84 9.97
C GLY A 530 -16.72 -7.05 10.61
N ASN A 531 -17.45 -8.15 10.67
CA ASN A 531 -16.91 -9.47 11.02
C ASN A 531 -17.22 -10.46 9.89
N LEU A 532 -16.51 -11.58 9.87
CA LEU A 532 -16.62 -12.58 8.81
C LEU A 532 -18.05 -13.12 8.63
N GLY A 533 -18.80 -13.26 9.73
CA GLY A 533 -20.17 -13.75 9.74
C GLY A 533 -21.21 -12.76 9.18
N THR A 534 -20.98 -11.44 9.29
CA THR A 534 -21.96 -10.41 8.89
C THR A 534 -21.58 -9.63 7.63
N ILE A 535 -20.31 -9.64 7.21
CA ILE A 535 -19.84 -8.75 6.13
C ILE A 535 -20.62 -8.94 4.82
N LEU A 536 -21.08 -10.16 4.52
CA LEU A 536 -21.91 -10.42 3.34
C LEU A 536 -23.30 -9.77 3.43
N SER A 537 -23.95 -9.80 4.61
CA SER A 537 -25.25 -9.15 4.80
C SER A 537 -25.13 -7.63 4.84
N ASP A 538 -24.04 -7.12 5.42
CA ASP A 538 -23.78 -5.68 5.56
C ASP A 538 -23.57 -5.01 4.18
N MET A 539 -23.10 -5.77 3.20
CA MET A 539 -22.90 -5.32 1.82
C MET A 539 -24.17 -5.25 0.97
N SER A 540 -25.32 -5.74 1.45
CA SER A 540 -26.54 -6.00 0.64
C SER A 540 -27.19 -4.80 -0.09
N LYS A 541 -26.60 -3.60 -0.05
CA LYS A 541 -27.06 -2.41 -0.78
C LYS A 541 -26.06 -1.82 -1.78
N ASP A 542 -24.76 -2.13 -1.68
CA ASP A 542 -23.72 -1.55 -2.54
C ASP A 542 -23.06 -2.64 -3.41
N LYS A 543 -22.99 -2.43 -4.74
CA LYS A 543 -22.15 -3.28 -5.61
C LYS A 543 -20.69 -3.02 -5.27
N LEU A 544 -19.92 -4.08 -4.98
CA LEU A 544 -18.47 -3.97 -4.84
C LEU A 544 -17.87 -3.31 -6.09
N PRO A 545 -17.09 -2.22 -5.93
CA PRO A 545 -16.36 -1.66 -7.05
C PRO A 545 -15.29 -2.65 -7.52
N PHE A 546 -14.70 -2.38 -8.69
CA PHE A 546 -13.58 -3.20 -9.18
C PHE A 546 -12.32 -3.10 -8.30
N GLU A 547 -12.10 -1.94 -7.67
CA GLU A 547 -10.89 -1.61 -6.90
C GLU A 547 -11.17 -1.70 -5.39
N TYR A 548 -10.92 -2.86 -4.79
CA TYR A 548 -10.98 -3.08 -3.35
C TYR A 548 -10.01 -4.16 -2.87
N LEU A 549 -9.66 -4.11 -1.58
CA LEU A 549 -8.95 -5.16 -0.86
C LEU A 549 -9.80 -5.63 0.33
N LEU A 550 -9.78 -6.94 0.61
CA LEU A 550 -10.38 -7.52 1.81
C LEU A 550 -9.29 -7.89 2.80
N TYR A 551 -9.40 -7.39 4.02
CA TYR A 551 -8.53 -7.68 5.15
C TYR A 551 -9.27 -8.56 6.15
N VAL A 552 -8.56 -9.55 6.70
CA VAL A 552 -9.08 -10.51 7.68
C VAL A 552 -8.04 -10.66 8.78
N GLY A 553 -8.45 -10.52 10.04
CA GLY A 553 -7.58 -10.79 11.18
C GLY A 553 -7.79 -9.88 12.37
N ASP A 554 -7.26 -10.31 13.52
CA ASP A 554 -7.44 -9.67 14.82
C ASP A 554 -6.69 -8.34 14.98
N PHE A 555 -5.72 -8.04 14.10
CA PHE A 555 -5.04 -6.74 14.04
C PHE A 555 -6.03 -5.57 13.84
N LEU A 556 -7.21 -5.85 13.27
CA LEU A 556 -8.31 -4.91 13.10
C LEU A 556 -9.08 -4.61 14.40
N ASN A 557 -8.93 -5.40 15.47
CA ASN A 557 -9.62 -5.12 16.74
C ASN A 557 -9.26 -3.75 17.32
N HIS A 558 -8.00 -3.34 17.13
CA HIS A 558 -7.55 -2.00 17.49
C HIS A 558 -8.18 -0.89 16.64
N SER A 559 -8.89 -1.25 15.57
CA SER A 559 -9.70 -0.35 14.74
C SER A 559 -11.17 -0.33 15.16
N ALA A 560 -11.72 -1.44 15.64
CA ALA A 560 -13.13 -1.54 16.01
C ALA A 560 -13.46 -0.81 17.32
N ASP A 561 -12.52 -0.76 18.28
CA ASP A 561 -12.67 0.05 19.50
C ASP A 561 -12.67 1.58 19.19
N ARG A 562 -12.28 1.99 17.97
CA ARG A 562 -12.36 3.38 17.49
C ARG A 562 -13.76 3.82 17.04
N LEU A 563 -14.70 2.87 16.87
CA LEU A 563 -16.07 3.16 16.41
C LEU A 563 -17.11 3.06 17.55
N LYS A 564 -16.66 2.76 18.78
CA LYS A 564 -17.55 2.60 19.95
C LYS A 564 -17.58 3.79 20.89
N ASN A 565 -16.80 4.84 20.66
CA ASN A 565 -16.83 6.08 21.45
C ASN A 565 -16.97 7.30 20.53
#